data_AF-A0A9Y1BNH9-F1
#
_entry.id   AF-A0A9Y1BNH9-F1
#
_cell.length_a   1.000
_cell.length_b   1.000
_cell.length_c   1.000
_cell.angle_alpha   90.00
_cell.angle_beta   90.00
_cell.angle_gamma   90.00
#
_symmetry.space_group_name_H-M   'P 1'
#
loop_
_entity.id
_entity.type
_entity.pdbx_description
1 polymer ?
#
loop_
_entity_poly.entity_id
_entity_poly.type
_entity_poly.pdbx_seq_one_letter_code
_entity_poly.pdbx_strand_id
1 'polypeptide(L)'
;MKWKFKTGGSIRASPALGDLNNDGYLDIVIGSSDSYYYAFNGRTRTILWTLKTELIIGGTAPTLADVDGDNELDVLLNGKNVYLVGGRKGNLISIYNQNEEVGTSITVGDLDNDGSFEMIYGSKSGNVFCYTITNSDKTSYRIYWQGDGGDFFNSGNSFTIDKDGDTVSTFSEKIIGTDPEKRIRMEIFL
;
A
#
# COMPACT_ATOMS: atom_id res chain seq x y z
N MET A 1 24.22 -10.75 -1.54
CA MET A 1 23.67 -9.42 -1.89
C MET A 1 23.25 -9.46 -3.37
N LYS A 2 21.99 -9.13 -3.70
CA LYS A 2 21.48 -9.16 -5.10
C LYS A 2 21.59 -7.81 -5.82
N TRP A 3 21.26 -6.70 -5.16
CA TRP A 3 21.38 -5.33 -5.68
C TRP A 3 21.38 -4.31 -4.53
N LYS A 4 21.70 -3.05 -4.82
CA LYS A 4 21.61 -1.92 -3.88
C LYS A 4 21.25 -0.63 -4.61
N PHE A 5 20.55 0.27 -3.92
CA PHE A 5 20.24 1.62 -4.38
C PHE A 5 20.58 2.63 -3.28
N LYS A 6 21.07 3.82 -3.65
CA LYS A 6 21.41 4.89 -2.70
C LYS A 6 20.42 6.04 -2.86
N THR A 7 19.60 6.24 -1.84
CA THR A 7 18.73 7.42 -1.68
C THR A 7 19.54 8.65 -1.27
N GLY A 8 18.93 9.82 -1.33
CA GLY A 8 19.52 11.07 -0.85
C GLY A 8 19.54 11.18 0.68
N GLY A 9 18.66 10.45 1.37
CA GLY A 9 18.52 10.46 2.83
C GLY A 9 18.59 9.07 3.45
N SER A 10 18.61 9.01 4.79
CA SER A 10 18.53 7.73 5.50
C SER A 10 17.19 7.06 5.26
N ILE A 11 17.20 5.73 5.12
CA ILE A 11 15.97 4.93 5.10
C ILE A 11 15.71 4.48 6.54
N ARG A 12 14.63 4.99 7.14
CA ARG A 12 14.14 4.60 8.47
C ARG A 12 12.74 4.00 8.43
N ALA A 13 12.13 3.97 7.25
CA ALA A 13 10.83 3.35 7.01
C ALA A 13 11.01 1.86 6.68
N SER A 14 10.03 1.05 7.05
CA SER A 14 9.89 -0.32 6.52
C SER A 14 9.42 -0.25 5.06
N PRO A 15 9.89 -1.15 4.18
CA PRO A 15 9.32 -1.28 2.85
C PRO A 15 7.94 -1.94 2.90
N ALA A 16 7.19 -1.77 1.82
CA ALA A 16 6.01 -2.54 1.51
C ALA A 16 6.18 -3.27 0.17
N LEU A 17 5.56 -4.44 0.03
CA LEU A 17 5.69 -5.30 -1.15
C LEU A 17 4.32 -5.53 -1.81
N GLY A 18 4.28 -5.48 -3.14
CA GLY A 18 3.10 -5.80 -3.95
C GLY A 18 3.38 -5.70 -5.43
N ASP A 19 2.66 -6.44 -6.27
CA ASP A 19 2.79 -6.36 -7.73
C ASP A 19 2.10 -5.07 -8.22
N LEU A 20 2.88 -3.99 -8.34
CA LEU A 20 2.34 -2.66 -8.63
C LEU A 20 2.07 -2.47 -10.12
N ASN A 21 2.72 -3.25 -10.98
CA ASN A 21 2.64 -3.11 -12.43
C ASN A 21 2.00 -4.30 -13.14
N ASN A 22 1.44 -5.25 -12.39
CA ASN A 22 0.79 -6.47 -12.85
C ASN A 22 1.70 -7.32 -13.74
N ASP A 23 3.00 -7.40 -13.43
CA ASP A 23 3.97 -8.23 -14.16
C ASP A 23 4.19 -9.62 -13.57
N GLY A 24 3.50 -9.94 -12.47
CA GLY A 24 3.56 -11.20 -11.74
C GLY A 24 4.72 -11.29 -10.75
N TYR A 25 5.44 -10.20 -10.49
CA TYR A 25 6.52 -10.14 -9.51
C TYR A 25 6.24 -9.03 -8.48
N LEU A 26 6.58 -9.29 -7.21
CA LEU A 26 6.46 -8.29 -6.16
C LEU A 26 7.39 -7.11 -6.41
N ASP A 27 6.82 -5.92 -6.44
CA ASP A 27 7.53 -4.64 -6.42
C ASP A 27 7.70 -4.13 -4.99
N ILE A 28 8.48 -3.06 -4.82
CA ILE A 28 8.86 -2.54 -3.51
C ILE A 28 8.52 -1.06 -3.45
N VAL A 29 7.83 -0.62 -2.40
CA VAL A 29 7.70 0.81 -2.06
C VAL A 29 8.43 1.08 -0.76
N ILE A 30 9.23 2.14 -0.70
CA ILE A 30 9.95 2.53 0.52
C ILE A 30 10.13 4.06 0.63
N GLY A 31 10.01 4.56 1.86
CA GLY A 31 10.21 5.97 2.19
C GLY A 31 11.64 6.29 2.62
N SER A 32 12.12 7.48 2.26
CA SER A 32 13.45 7.98 2.60
C SER A 32 13.39 9.35 3.26
N SER A 33 14.34 9.62 4.15
CA SER A 33 14.45 10.91 4.84
C SER A 33 14.90 12.07 3.93
N ASP A 34 15.03 11.86 2.61
CA ASP A 34 15.16 12.92 1.60
C ASP A 34 13.82 13.46 1.09
N SER A 35 12.72 13.08 1.76
CA SER A 35 11.34 13.44 1.39
C SER A 35 10.82 12.75 0.13
N TYR A 36 11.45 11.65 -0.29
CA TYR A 36 10.95 10.83 -1.40
C TYR A 36 10.47 9.45 -0.93
N TYR A 37 9.37 9.01 -1.55
CA TYR A 37 9.08 7.59 -1.72
C TYR A 37 9.62 7.10 -3.05
N TYR A 38 10.11 5.87 -3.02
CA TYR A 38 10.63 5.17 -4.19
C TYR A 38 9.86 3.88 -4.38
N ALA A 39 9.36 3.66 -5.60
CA ALA A 39 8.88 2.36 -6.04
C ALA A 39 9.90 1.71 -6.96
N PHE A 40 10.22 0.44 -6.71
CA PHE A 40 11.15 -0.34 -7.50
C PHE A 40 10.46 -1.55 -8.10
N ASN A 41 10.71 -1.80 -9.38
CA ASN A 41 10.27 -3.03 -10.00
C ASN A 41 11.09 -4.21 -9.47
N GLY A 42 10.45 -5.22 -8.90
CA GLY A 42 11.15 -6.34 -8.25
C GLY A 42 11.90 -7.24 -9.21
N ARG A 43 11.41 -7.35 -10.44
CA ARG A 43 12.00 -8.19 -11.50
C ARG A 43 13.26 -7.56 -12.08
N THR A 44 13.16 -6.32 -12.54
CA THR A 44 14.20 -5.58 -13.29
C THR A 44 15.11 -4.75 -12.40
N ARG A 45 14.70 -4.45 -11.16
CA ARG A 45 15.40 -3.63 -10.17
C ARG A 45 15.57 -2.17 -10.59
N THR A 46 14.69 -1.68 -11.46
CA THR A 46 14.62 -0.27 -11.86
C THR A 46 13.59 0.48 -11.02
N ILE A 47 13.70 1.81 -10.98
CA ILE A 47 12.66 2.65 -10.40
C ILE A 47 11.42 2.59 -11.31
N LEU A 48 10.25 2.32 -10.72
CA LEU A 48 8.95 2.53 -11.37
C LEU A 48 8.59 4.01 -11.32
N TRP A 49 8.64 4.60 -10.12
CA TRP A 49 8.38 6.01 -9.90
C TRP A 49 9.01 6.50 -8.59
N THR A 50 9.09 7.82 -8.47
CA THR A 50 9.44 8.51 -7.23
C THR A 50 8.42 9.58 -6.95
N LEU A 51 8.03 9.74 -5.69
CA LEU A 51 7.12 10.79 -5.26
C LEU A 51 7.76 11.62 -4.16
N LYS A 52 7.79 12.93 -4.35
CA LYS A 52 8.24 13.88 -3.33
C LYS A 52 7.07 14.28 -2.41
N THR A 53 7.27 14.24 -1.11
CA THR A 53 6.32 14.76 -0.11
C THR A 53 6.85 16.04 0.53
N GLU A 54 6.00 16.73 1.31
CA GLU A 54 6.38 17.98 1.98
C GLU A 54 7.26 17.79 3.23
N LEU A 55 7.41 16.56 3.75
CA LEU A 55 8.14 16.28 4.98
C LEU A 55 9.20 15.20 4.80
N ILE A 56 10.13 15.16 5.75
CA ILE A 56 11.08 14.06 5.88
C ILE A 56 10.30 12.80 6.26
N ILE A 57 10.48 11.72 5.50
CA ILE A 57 9.82 10.45 5.78
C ILE A 57 10.70 9.66 6.76
N GLY A 58 10.08 9.11 7.80
CA GLY A 58 10.75 8.24 8.76
C GLY A 58 9.78 7.43 9.60
N GLY A 59 10.14 6.16 9.85
CA GLY A 59 9.49 5.32 10.85
C GLY A 59 8.10 4.79 10.51
N THR A 60 7.61 4.98 9.28
CA THR A 60 6.29 4.49 8.84
C THR A 60 6.39 3.71 7.54
N ALA A 61 5.60 2.63 7.42
CA ALA A 61 5.51 1.80 6.24
C ALA A 61 4.43 2.33 5.28
N PRO A 62 4.62 2.23 3.95
CA PRO A 62 3.54 2.35 2.99
C PRO A 62 2.48 1.25 3.15
N THR A 63 1.25 1.54 2.72
CA THR A 63 0.13 0.57 2.69
C THR A 63 -0.28 0.34 1.25
N LEU A 64 -0.50 -0.92 0.84
CA LEU A 64 -0.91 -1.27 -0.52
C LEU A 64 -2.30 -1.92 -0.52
N ALA A 65 -3.21 -1.36 -1.30
CA ALA A 65 -4.59 -1.82 -1.44
C ALA A 65 -5.18 -1.32 -2.76
N ASP A 66 -6.16 -2.01 -3.32
CA ASP A 66 -7.02 -1.46 -4.38
C ASP A 66 -8.13 -0.66 -3.70
N VAL A 67 -7.94 0.65 -3.60
CA VAL A 67 -8.85 1.51 -2.82
C VAL A 67 -9.89 2.17 -3.71
N ASP A 68 -9.58 2.39 -4.98
CA ASP A 68 -10.54 2.95 -5.94
C ASP A 68 -11.33 1.89 -6.74
N GLY A 69 -11.05 0.60 -6.54
CA GLY A 69 -11.77 -0.51 -7.15
C GLY A 69 -11.48 -0.65 -8.66
N ASP A 70 -10.31 -0.20 -9.11
CA ASP A 70 -9.85 -0.30 -10.49
C ASP A 70 -9.07 -1.60 -10.80
N ASN A 71 -8.86 -2.43 -9.78
CA ASN A 71 -8.11 -3.69 -9.84
C ASN A 71 -6.59 -3.53 -10.09
N GLU A 72 -6.05 -2.32 -9.96
CA GLU A 72 -4.63 -2.06 -9.77
C GLU A 72 -4.35 -1.87 -8.26
N LEU A 73 -3.09 -1.97 -7.83
CA LEU A 73 -2.75 -1.63 -6.43
C LEU A 73 -2.56 -0.13 -6.34
N ASP A 74 -3.18 0.51 -5.35
CA ASP A 74 -2.85 1.83 -4.87
C ASP A 74 -1.86 1.77 -3.72
N VAL A 75 -1.30 2.94 -3.40
CA VAL A 75 -0.35 3.13 -2.32
C VAL A 75 -0.77 4.30 -1.45
N LEU A 76 -0.98 4.03 -0.16
CA LEU A 76 -1.09 5.09 0.86
C LEU A 76 0.29 5.41 1.42
N LEU A 77 0.62 6.70 1.39
CA LEU A 77 1.91 7.22 1.80
C LEU A 77 1.76 8.27 2.88
N ASN A 78 2.63 8.17 3.89
CA ASN A 78 2.70 9.13 4.99
C ASN A 78 3.54 10.35 4.63
N GLY A 79 3.07 11.53 5.01
CA GLY A 79 3.82 12.77 5.00
C GLY A 79 3.17 13.77 5.96
N LYS A 80 3.12 15.06 5.57
CA LYS A 80 2.28 16.04 6.28
C LYS A 80 0.79 15.69 6.20
N ASN A 81 0.42 15.15 5.06
CA ASN A 81 -0.89 14.64 4.71
C ASN A 81 -0.77 13.15 4.38
N VAL A 82 -1.90 12.47 4.24
CA VAL A 82 -1.93 11.13 3.65
C VAL A 82 -2.10 11.28 2.13
N TYR A 83 -1.21 10.66 1.36
CA TYR A 83 -1.25 10.66 -0.10
C TYR A 83 -1.76 9.31 -0.58
N LEU A 84 -2.75 9.32 -1.46
CA LEU A 84 -3.20 8.15 -2.21
C LEU A 84 -2.67 8.25 -3.64
N VAL A 85 -1.96 7.21 -4.07
CA VAL A 85 -1.15 7.23 -5.29
C VAL A 85 -1.34 5.92 -6.04
N GLY A 86 -1.54 6.00 -7.36
CA GLY A 86 -1.67 4.80 -8.19
C GLY A 86 -0.35 4.04 -8.23
N GLY A 87 -0.38 2.75 -7.89
CA GLY A 87 0.83 1.93 -7.71
C GLY A 87 1.64 1.75 -8.99
N ARG A 88 1.00 1.70 -10.15
CA ARG A 88 1.69 1.47 -11.42
C ARG A 88 2.53 2.65 -11.89
N LYS A 89 2.00 3.86 -11.79
CA LYS A 89 2.59 5.08 -12.37
C LYS A 89 3.06 6.10 -11.34
N GLY A 90 2.68 5.95 -10.08
CA GLY A 90 2.98 6.93 -9.05
C GLY A 90 2.20 8.24 -9.23
N ASN A 91 1.08 8.23 -9.97
CA ASN A 91 0.24 9.41 -10.14
C ASN A 91 -0.54 9.67 -8.85
N LEU A 92 -0.54 10.92 -8.41
CA LEU A 92 -1.34 11.34 -7.27
C LEU A 92 -2.82 11.20 -7.61
N ILE A 93 -3.56 10.44 -6.79
CA ILE A 93 -5.01 10.29 -6.91
C ILE A 93 -5.70 11.25 -5.96
N SER A 94 -5.30 11.25 -4.67
CA SER A 94 -5.90 12.12 -3.66
C SER A 94 -4.91 12.51 -2.56
N ILE A 95 -5.20 13.60 -1.86
CA ILE A 95 -4.50 14.05 -0.65
C ILE A 95 -5.54 14.27 0.45
N TYR A 96 -5.40 13.53 1.53
CA TYR A 96 -6.22 13.71 2.73
C TYR A 96 -5.47 14.65 3.67
N ASN A 97 -5.96 15.89 3.76
CA ASN A 97 -5.36 16.92 4.60
C ASN A 97 -5.53 16.57 6.07
N GLN A 98 -4.41 16.46 6.78
CA GLN A 98 -4.42 16.15 8.20
C GLN A 98 -4.19 17.40 9.05
N ASN A 99 -4.95 17.51 10.13
CA ASN A 99 -4.75 18.58 11.13
C ASN A 99 -3.54 18.32 12.02
N GLU A 100 -3.01 17.10 11.99
CA GLU A 100 -1.91 16.64 12.83
C GLU A 100 -0.97 15.72 12.06
N GLU A 101 0.31 15.73 12.42
CA GLU A 101 1.31 14.87 11.78
C GLU A 101 1.06 13.40 12.09
N VAL A 102 1.03 12.56 11.06
CA VAL A 102 0.89 11.11 11.18
C VAL A 102 2.11 10.54 11.91
N GLY A 103 1.85 9.79 12.99
CA GLY A 103 2.86 9.22 13.88
C GLY A 103 3.10 7.72 13.69
N THR A 104 2.19 7.01 13.01
CA THR A 104 2.28 5.55 12.77
C THR A 104 2.09 5.21 11.30
N SER A 105 2.41 3.97 10.91
CA SER A 105 1.97 3.43 9.62
C SER A 105 0.44 3.51 9.51
N ILE A 106 -0.05 3.68 8.28
CA ILE A 106 -1.48 3.66 7.99
C ILE A 106 -1.90 2.20 7.85
N THR A 107 -3.08 1.85 8.35
CA THR A 107 -3.74 0.58 8.04
C THR A 107 -5.08 0.87 7.40
N VAL A 108 -5.56 -0.04 6.56
CA VAL A 108 -6.84 0.10 5.85
C VAL A 108 -7.71 -1.12 6.04
N GLY A 109 -9.02 -0.91 6.07
CA GLY A 109 -10.02 -1.97 6.08
C GLY A 109 -11.43 -1.39 6.07
N ASP A 110 -12.39 -2.18 5.62
CA ASP A 110 -13.81 -1.84 5.70
C ASP A 110 -14.30 -2.16 7.13
N LEU A 111 -14.48 -1.12 7.95
CA LEU A 111 -14.81 -1.27 9.38
C LEU A 111 -16.30 -1.33 9.65
N ASP A 112 -17.12 -0.74 8.79
CA ASP A 112 -18.57 -0.65 8.97
C ASP A 112 -19.37 -1.49 7.95
N ASN A 113 -18.68 -2.17 7.03
CA ASN A 113 -19.23 -2.97 5.94
C ASN A 113 -20.05 -2.15 4.95
N ASP A 114 -19.67 -0.89 4.71
CA ASP A 114 -20.29 -0.04 3.69
C ASP A 114 -19.68 -0.23 2.29
N GLY A 115 -18.58 -0.99 2.19
CA GLY A 115 -17.88 -1.29 0.95
C GLY A 115 -16.81 -0.27 0.56
N SER A 116 -16.57 0.75 1.39
CA SER A 116 -15.43 1.65 1.32
C SER A 116 -14.38 1.23 2.35
N PHE A 117 -13.11 1.53 2.11
CA PHE A 117 -12.09 1.34 3.14
C PHE A 117 -11.97 2.56 4.05
N GLU A 118 -11.87 2.32 5.35
CA GLU A 118 -11.36 3.29 6.31
C GLU A 118 -9.84 3.18 6.40
N MET A 119 -9.15 4.31 6.39
CA MET A 119 -7.77 4.40 6.88
C MET A 119 -7.74 4.72 8.37
N ILE A 120 -6.86 4.03 9.09
CA ILE A 120 -6.60 4.22 10.51
C ILE A 120 -5.12 4.52 10.72
N TYR A 121 -4.81 5.52 11.54
CA TYR A 121 -3.44 5.82 11.97
C TYR A 121 -3.43 6.58 13.30
N GLY A 122 -2.32 6.49 14.03
CA GLY A 122 -2.04 7.32 15.21
C GLY A 122 -1.25 8.57 14.81
N SER A 123 -1.48 9.69 15.50
CA SER A 123 -0.71 10.93 15.33
C SER A 123 0.36 11.10 16.42
N LYS A 124 1.32 12.00 16.17
CA LYS A 124 2.33 12.36 17.18
C LYS A 124 1.77 13.10 18.40
N SER A 125 0.52 13.57 18.36
CA SER A 125 -0.15 14.21 19.49
C SER A 125 -0.79 13.20 20.47
N GLY A 126 -0.84 11.92 20.10
CA GLY A 126 -1.47 10.86 20.88
C GLY A 126 -2.91 10.53 20.47
N ASN A 127 -3.42 11.11 19.38
CA ASN A 127 -4.75 10.82 18.84
C ASN A 127 -4.73 9.62 17.88
N VAL A 128 -5.84 8.89 17.81
CA VAL A 128 -6.12 7.89 16.76
C VAL A 128 -7.15 8.46 15.82
N PHE A 129 -6.89 8.34 14.53
CA PHE A 129 -7.73 8.84 13.45
C PHE A 129 -8.29 7.69 12.63
N CYS A 130 -9.52 7.86 12.16
CA CYS A 130 -10.22 6.95 11.27
C CYS A 130 -10.94 7.80 10.22
N TYR A 131 -10.67 7.54 8.94
CA TYR A 131 -11.26 8.28 7.82
C TYR A 131 -11.64 7.34 6.70
N THR A 132 -12.85 7.48 6.16
CA THR A 132 -13.25 6.80 4.93
C THR A 132 -12.43 7.31 3.76
N ILE A 133 -11.91 6.38 2.96
CA ILE A 133 -11.17 6.67 1.74
C ILE A 133 -12.18 6.65 0.59
N THR A 134 -12.77 7.80 0.30
CA THR A 134 -13.71 7.92 -0.82
C THR A 134 -12.95 8.13 -2.12
N ASN A 135 -13.11 7.21 -3.07
CA ASN A 135 -12.52 7.41 -4.40
C ASN A 135 -13.27 6.80 -5.59
N SER A 136 -14.37 6.08 -5.39
CA SER A 136 -15.19 5.64 -6.52
C SER A 136 -16.62 5.30 -6.10
N ASP A 137 -17.51 5.27 -7.08
CA ASP A 137 -18.83 4.63 -6.97
C ASP A 137 -18.72 3.09 -6.92
N LYS A 138 -17.51 2.54 -6.75
CA LYS A 138 -17.19 1.11 -6.77
C LYS A 138 -16.68 0.68 -5.40
N THR A 139 -16.98 -0.57 -5.05
CA THR A 139 -16.55 -1.18 -3.79
C THR A 139 -15.05 -1.41 -3.79
N SER A 140 -14.35 -0.98 -2.74
CA SER A 140 -12.96 -1.36 -2.47
C SER A 140 -12.95 -2.79 -1.89
N TYR A 141 -12.16 -3.71 -2.45
CA TYR A 141 -12.24 -5.12 -2.04
C TYR A 141 -10.88 -5.80 -1.81
N ARG A 142 -9.76 -5.19 -2.22
CA ARG A 142 -8.43 -5.81 -2.11
C ARG A 142 -7.51 -5.04 -1.17
N ILE A 143 -7.12 -5.70 -0.08
CA ILE A 143 -6.03 -5.20 0.78
C ILE A 143 -4.87 -6.18 0.67
N TYR A 144 -3.69 -5.67 0.29
CA TYR A 144 -2.51 -6.47 -0.03
C TYR A 144 -1.38 -6.34 0.99
N TRP A 145 -1.15 -5.13 1.50
CA TRP A 145 -0.16 -4.86 2.54
C TRP A 145 -0.76 -3.90 3.55
N GLN A 146 -1.25 -4.45 4.67
CA GLN A 146 -2.13 -3.76 5.61
C GLN A 146 -1.43 -2.76 6.54
N GLY A 147 -0.09 -2.70 6.55
CA GLY A 147 0.66 -1.80 7.42
C GLY A 147 2.11 -2.25 7.66
N ASP A 148 2.66 -1.90 8.82
CA ASP A 148 4.05 -2.27 9.17
C ASP A 148 4.22 -3.80 9.23
N GLY A 149 5.08 -4.33 8.36
CA GLY A 149 5.29 -5.77 8.19
C GLY A 149 4.22 -6.53 7.41
N GLY A 150 3.24 -5.84 6.83
CA GLY A 150 2.31 -6.40 5.85
C GLY A 150 1.07 -7.07 6.40
N ASP A 151 1.17 -7.80 7.51
CA ASP A 151 0.06 -8.50 8.15
C ASP A 151 -0.11 -8.17 9.65
N PHE A 152 -1.17 -8.67 10.27
CA PHE A 152 -1.45 -8.52 11.70
C PHE A 152 -0.36 -9.08 12.63
N PHE A 153 0.58 -9.86 12.09
CA PHE A 153 1.70 -10.45 12.83
C PHE A 153 3.01 -9.71 12.61
N ASN A 154 3.04 -8.65 11.79
CA ASN A 154 4.25 -7.97 11.34
C ASN A 154 5.27 -8.98 10.79
N SER A 155 4.79 -9.96 10.01
CA SER A 155 5.60 -11.10 9.58
C SER A 155 6.64 -10.73 8.53
N GLY A 156 6.43 -9.61 7.82
CA GLY A 156 7.25 -9.17 6.71
C GLY A 156 7.21 -10.14 5.51
N ASN A 157 6.18 -10.97 5.42
CA ASN A 157 6.07 -12.04 4.42
C ASN A 157 4.77 -11.93 3.63
N SER A 158 4.84 -11.58 2.34
CA SER A 158 3.64 -11.50 1.50
C SER A 158 2.90 -12.85 1.37
N PHE A 159 3.59 -13.99 1.53
CA PHE A 159 2.96 -15.31 1.42
C PHE A 159 2.04 -15.67 2.60
N THR A 160 2.07 -14.92 3.71
CA THR A 160 1.07 -15.08 4.78
C THR A 160 -0.24 -14.37 4.44
N ILE A 161 -0.21 -13.44 3.48
CA ILE A 161 -1.33 -12.61 3.05
C ILE A 161 -1.94 -13.18 1.76
N ASP A 162 -1.08 -13.58 0.82
CA ASP A 162 -1.41 -14.08 -0.53
C ASP A 162 -0.63 -15.38 -0.74
N LYS A 163 -1.29 -16.52 -0.42
CA LYS A 163 -0.63 -17.81 -0.30
C LYS A 163 -0.28 -18.42 -1.66
N ASP A 164 -1.14 -18.22 -2.65
CA ASP A 164 -0.96 -18.77 -3.99
C ASP A 164 -0.19 -17.80 -4.93
N GLY A 165 0.00 -16.56 -4.49
CA GLY A 165 0.82 -15.55 -5.15
C GLY A 165 0.15 -15.01 -6.40
N ASP A 166 -1.16 -14.82 -6.35
CA ASP A 166 -1.98 -14.29 -7.46
C ASP A 166 -2.36 -12.82 -7.30
N THR A 167 -1.81 -12.18 -6.27
CA THR A 167 -1.98 -10.77 -5.92
C THR A 167 -3.31 -10.43 -5.23
N VAL A 168 -4.14 -11.42 -4.91
CA VAL A 168 -5.33 -11.27 -4.06
C VAL A 168 -5.04 -11.90 -2.70
N SER A 169 -5.35 -11.19 -1.61
CA SER A 169 -5.12 -11.77 -0.28
C SER A 169 -6.14 -12.88 0.01
N THR A 170 -5.74 -13.90 0.78
CA THR A 170 -6.62 -14.97 1.26
C THR A 170 -7.85 -14.43 2.03
N PHE A 171 -7.74 -13.22 2.59
CA PHE A 171 -8.87 -12.51 3.17
C PHE A 171 -9.82 -11.99 2.07
N SER A 172 -9.30 -11.24 1.09
CA SER A 172 -10.07 -10.71 -0.02
C SER A 172 -10.73 -11.81 -0.87
N GLU A 173 -10.05 -12.94 -1.08
CA GLU A 173 -10.60 -14.08 -1.84
C GLU A 173 -11.85 -14.69 -1.20
N LYS A 174 -11.92 -14.71 0.14
CA LYS A 174 -13.14 -15.14 0.86
C LYS A 174 -14.30 -14.18 0.65
N ILE A 175 -14.01 -12.89 0.47
CA ILE A 175 -15.02 -11.86 0.23
C ILE A 175 -15.54 -11.97 -1.21
N ILE A 176 -14.64 -12.11 -2.19
CA ILE A 176 -15.02 -12.18 -3.62
C ILE A 176 -15.39 -13.59 -4.11
N GLY A 177 -15.24 -14.61 -3.27
CA GLY A 177 -15.66 -15.98 -3.55
C GLY A 177 -14.69 -16.78 -4.43
N THR A 178 -13.40 -16.48 -4.35
CA THR A 178 -12.32 -17.18 -5.09
C THR A 178 -11.54 -18.13 -4.18
N ASP A 179 -10.71 -19.00 -4.77
CA ASP A 179 -10.05 -20.12 -4.06
C ASP A 179 -8.64 -19.73 -3.58
N PRO A 180 -8.41 -19.55 -2.27
CA PRO A 180 -7.16 -19.03 -1.71
C PRO A 180 -5.94 -19.94 -1.79
N GLU A 181 -6.09 -21.08 -2.45
CA GLU A 181 -5.02 -22.03 -2.71
C GLU A 181 -4.77 -22.20 -4.22
N LYS A 182 -5.51 -21.47 -5.08
CA LYS A 182 -5.42 -21.60 -6.53
C LYS A 182 -5.40 -20.25 -7.22
N ARG A 183 -4.23 -19.96 -7.80
CA ARG A 183 -4.00 -18.77 -8.60
C ARG A 183 -5.15 -18.48 -9.55
N ILE A 184 -5.81 -17.37 -9.31
CA ILE A 184 -6.82 -16.85 -10.19
C ILE A 184 -6.06 -16.16 -11.33
N ARG A 185 -6.11 -16.75 -12.53
CA ARG A 185 -5.93 -15.92 -13.71
C ARG A 185 -7.22 -15.14 -13.84
N MET A 186 -7.21 -13.84 -13.53
CA MET A 186 -8.29 -12.97 -13.95
C MET A 186 -8.34 -12.96 -15.47
N GLU A 187 -9.08 -13.92 -16.03
CA GLU A 187 -9.68 -13.74 -17.33
C GLU A 187 -10.71 -12.64 -17.17
N ILE A 188 -10.35 -11.48 -17.70
CA ILE A 188 -11.13 -10.26 -17.80
C ILE A 188 -12.54 -10.66 -18.26
N PHE A 189 -13.55 -10.52 -17.41
CA PHE A 189 -14.93 -10.50 -17.89
C PHE A 189 -15.08 -9.18 -18.67
N LEU A 190 -15.06 -9.31 -20.00
CA LEU A 190 -15.32 -8.27 -20.99
C LEU A 190 -16.74 -7.72 -20.89
#